data_AF-A0A2K2VIX1-F1
#
_entry.id   AF-A0A2K2VIX1-F1
#
_cell.length_a   1.000
_cell.length_b   1.000
_cell.length_c   1.000
_cell.angle_alpha   90.00
_cell.angle_beta   90.00
_cell.angle_gamma   90.00
#
_symmetry.space_group_name_H-M   'P 1'
#
loop_
_entity.id
_entity.type
_entity.pdbx_description
1 polymer ?
#
loop_
_entity_poly.entity_id
_entity_poly.type
_entity_poly.pdbx_seq_one_letter_code
_entity_poly.pdbx_strand_id
1 'polypeptide(L)'
;MQNNRINQWLENSYKGLVNSELIVFKIAQNHTNYNLLDLRNIADAYLSNINVVMLDSIQRCYYFKNAIIVTSATEYKTFEYMKKIVQRDVILVEDGESINKMIYLLKNKQLDQNSEIKYHLLEKVKFEDIVYLDTNVIREFVIARTHLLKKLNIYFKDLDIEYVDTCLNIYKHKKVLLARFAQSLYRLATLDFTSTDKSVGGTIHKTLGVGSKVLSMKSLKIIVPTSMNKNHRAYDLNENQIETNIKIDIAKKLILLKCKTLDIEQIASTVKLPVKKVEKMYSEFFIK
;
A
#
# COMPACT_ATOMS: atom_id res chain seq x y z
N MET A 1 -20.04 -9.57 20.92
CA MET A 1 -20.46 -10.09 19.60
C MET A 1 -19.41 -9.67 18.60
N GLN A 2 -18.73 -10.64 17.98
CA GLN A 2 -17.74 -10.35 16.93
C GLN A 2 -18.48 -9.61 15.81
N ASN A 3 -17.95 -8.47 15.39
CA ASN A 3 -18.52 -7.66 14.33
C ASN A 3 -18.46 -8.48 13.02
N ASN A 4 -19.55 -9.17 12.69
CA ASN A 4 -19.58 -10.06 11.53
C ASN A 4 -19.66 -9.20 10.26
N ARG A 5 -18.50 -8.94 9.66
CA ARG A 5 -18.36 -8.13 8.43
C ARG A 5 -19.24 -8.65 7.29
N ILE A 6 -19.49 -9.96 7.23
CA ILE A 6 -20.43 -10.54 6.26
C ILE A 6 -21.85 -10.05 6.53
N ASN A 7 -22.33 -10.10 7.78
CA ASN A 7 -23.67 -9.63 8.12
C ASN A 7 -23.84 -8.14 7.83
N GLN A 8 -22.84 -7.33 8.16
CA GLN A 8 -22.85 -5.91 7.80
C GLN A 8 -22.95 -5.72 6.27
N TRP A 9 -22.19 -6.51 5.50
CA TRP A 9 -22.21 -6.46 4.05
C TRP A 9 -23.57 -6.86 3.46
N LEU A 10 -24.16 -7.94 3.98
CA LEU A 10 -25.49 -8.44 3.59
C LEU A 10 -26.59 -7.43 3.93
N GLU A 11 -26.61 -6.91 5.16
CA GLU A 11 -27.59 -5.90 5.59
C GLU A 11 -27.55 -4.65 4.71
N ASN A 12 -26.35 -4.12 4.46
CA ASN A 12 -26.18 -2.96 3.60
C ASN A 12 -26.72 -3.24 2.20
N SER A 13 -26.40 -4.41 1.65
CA SER A 13 -26.88 -4.83 0.33
C SER A 13 -28.40 -4.93 0.25
N TYR A 14 -29.05 -5.48 1.28
CA TYR A 14 -30.51 -5.58 1.35
C TYR A 14 -31.20 -4.23 1.53
N LYS A 15 -30.55 -3.29 2.24
CA LYS A 15 -31.03 -1.91 2.46
C LYS A 15 -30.70 -0.96 1.29
N GLY A 16 -29.98 -1.43 0.27
CA GLY A 16 -29.54 -0.59 -0.86
C GLY A 16 -28.41 0.39 -0.53
N LEU A 17 -27.73 0.17 0.60
CA LEU A 17 -26.54 0.91 1.00
C LEU A 17 -25.31 0.35 0.27
N VAL A 18 -24.30 1.20 0.07
CA VAL A 18 -23.05 0.82 -0.59
C VAL A 18 -22.04 0.37 0.45
N ASN A 19 -21.56 -0.85 0.32
CA ASN A 19 -20.46 -1.37 1.11
C ASN A 19 -19.13 -0.75 0.68
N SER A 20 -18.22 -0.53 1.62
CA SER A 20 -16.81 -0.20 1.34
C SER A 20 -16.08 -1.39 0.74
N GLU A 21 -16.34 -2.58 1.28
CA GLU A 21 -15.72 -3.84 0.94
C GLU A 21 -16.35 -4.44 -0.32
N LEU A 22 -15.51 -5.11 -1.10
CA LEU A 22 -15.97 -6.07 -2.12
C LEU A 22 -15.78 -7.49 -1.62
N ILE A 23 -16.57 -8.41 -2.16
CA ILE A 23 -16.45 -9.83 -1.84
C ILE A 23 -15.77 -10.53 -3.01
N VAL A 24 -14.76 -11.35 -2.73
CA VAL A 24 -14.15 -12.24 -3.72
C VAL A 24 -14.45 -13.68 -3.35
N PHE A 25 -15.12 -14.38 -4.27
CA PHE A 25 -15.21 -15.83 -4.28
C PHE A 25 -14.07 -16.39 -5.11
N LYS A 26 -13.10 -17.00 -4.44
CA LYS A 26 -12.08 -17.80 -5.10
C LYS A 26 -12.60 -19.22 -5.25
N ILE A 27 -13.00 -19.59 -6.45
CA ILE A 27 -13.50 -20.94 -6.74
C ILE A 27 -12.35 -21.84 -7.21
N ALA A 28 -12.35 -23.10 -6.81
CA ALA A 28 -11.43 -24.09 -7.36
C ALA A 28 -11.98 -24.66 -8.68
N GLN A 29 -11.15 -24.75 -9.73
CA GLN A 29 -11.57 -25.23 -11.05
C GLN A 29 -12.17 -26.65 -11.04
N ASN A 30 -11.74 -27.50 -10.10
CA ASN A 30 -12.16 -28.89 -9.99
C ASN A 30 -13.30 -29.12 -8.98
N HIS A 31 -13.79 -28.06 -8.32
CA HIS A 31 -14.97 -28.15 -7.46
C HIS A 31 -16.21 -27.74 -8.26
N THR A 32 -17.08 -28.71 -8.55
CA THR A 32 -18.30 -28.51 -9.35
C THR A 32 -19.51 -28.09 -8.52
N ASN A 33 -19.41 -28.04 -7.19
CA ASN A 33 -20.57 -27.86 -6.31
C ASN A 33 -20.74 -26.41 -5.82
N TYR A 34 -20.44 -25.39 -6.63
CA TYR A 34 -20.79 -24.01 -6.30
C TYR A 34 -22.15 -23.67 -6.92
N ASN A 35 -23.07 -23.12 -6.13
CA ASN A 35 -24.41 -22.71 -6.60
C ASN A 35 -24.37 -21.41 -7.45
N LEU A 36 -23.47 -21.33 -8.44
CA LEU A 36 -23.24 -20.12 -9.25
C LEU A 36 -24.45 -19.72 -10.11
N LEU A 37 -25.33 -20.66 -10.42
CA LEU A 37 -26.59 -20.36 -11.11
C LEU A 37 -27.49 -19.47 -10.25
N ASP A 38 -27.63 -19.78 -8.96
CA ASP A 38 -28.38 -18.95 -8.02
C ASP A 38 -27.74 -17.56 -7.89
N LEU A 39 -26.41 -17.50 -7.84
CA LEU A 39 -25.67 -16.24 -7.79
C LEU A 39 -25.90 -15.38 -9.04
N ARG A 40 -25.95 -15.98 -10.25
CA ARG A 40 -26.30 -15.26 -11.49
C ARG A 40 -27.73 -14.75 -11.46
N ASN A 41 -28.68 -15.59 -11.04
CA ASN A 41 -30.09 -15.19 -10.92
C ASN A 41 -30.29 -14.01 -9.94
N ILE A 42 -29.50 -13.95 -8.86
CA ILE A 42 -29.49 -12.81 -7.92
C ILE A 42 -29.02 -11.52 -8.62
N ALA A 43 -28.04 -11.61 -9.51
CA ALA A 43 -27.50 -10.45 -10.23
C ALA A 43 -28.44 -9.96 -11.34
N ASP A 44 -29.08 -10.89 -12.05
CA ASP A 44 -29.96 -10.59 -13.20
C ASP A 44 -31.34 -10.02 -12.78
N ALA A 45 -31.66 -10.06 -11.48
CA ALA A 45 -32.89 -9.46 -10.97
C ALA A 45 -32.85 -7.92 -11.14
N TYR A 46 -33.86 -7.38 -11.84
CA TYR A 46 -33.96 -5.97 -12.30
C TYR A 46 -33.84 -4.90 -11.18
N LEU A 47 -33.93 -5.30 -9.91
CA LEU A 47 -33.84 -4.44 -8.71
C LEU A 47 -32.72 -4.87 -7.75
N SER A 48 -31.76 -5.67 -8.20
CA SER A 48 -30.67 -6.15 -7.36
C SER A 48 -29.70 -5.03 -7.01
N ASN A 49 -29.47 -4.83 -5.72
CA ASN A 49 -28.41 -3.95 -5.22
C ASN A 49 -27.02 -4.62 -5.26
N ILE A 50 -26.93 -5.83 -5.81
CA ILE A 50 -25.76 -6.69 -5.79
C ILE A 50 -25.31 -6.93 -7.22
N ASN A 51 -24.02 -6.73 -7.47
CA ASN A 51 -23.43 -6.96 -8.77
C ASN A 51 -22.50 -8.16 -8.71
N VAL A 52 -22.69 -9.11 -9.62
CA VAL A 52 -21.83 -10.30 -9.71
C VAL A 52 -20.97 -10.20 -10.96
N VAL A 53 -19.66 -10.37 -10.78
CA VAL A 53 -18.66 -10.27 -11.85
C VAL A 53 -17.93 -11.61 -11.94
N MET A 54 -18.18 -12.33 -13.03
CA MET A 54 -17.45 -13.56 -13.36
C MET A 54 -16.14 -13.16 -14.04
N LEU A 55 -15.09 -12.93 -13.26
CA LEU A 55 -13.86 -12.27 -13.69
C LEU A 55 -13.16 -12.98 -14.85
N ASP A 56 -13.18 -14.31 -14.85
CA ASP A 56 -12.53 -15.14 -15.87
C ASP A 56 -13.27 -15.10 -17.22
N SER A 57 -14.50 -14.59 -17.26
CA SER A 57 -15.33 -14.51 -18.48
C SER A 57 -15.42 -13.11 -19.08
N ILE A 58 -14.81 -12.11 -18.44
CA ILE A 58 -15.06 -10.69 -18.74
C ILE A 58 -13.83 -10.02 -19.36
N GLN A 59 -14.06 -9.19 -20.39
CA GLN A 59 -13.02 -8.35 -21.01
C GLN A 59 -12.89 -6.94 -20.37
N ARG A 60 -13.85 -6.50 -19.54
CA ARG A 60 -13.82 -5.19 -18.84
C ARG A 60 -14.51 -5.25 -17.46
N CYS A 61 -13.80 -4.90 -16.40
CA CYS A 61 -14.42 -4.68 -15.08
C CYS A 61 -14.92 -3.24 -14.96
N TYR A 62 -16.19 -3.08 -14.57
CA TYR A 62 -16.73 -1.79 -14.14
C TYR A 62 -16.77 -1.74 -12.61
N TYR A 63 -16.76 -0.53 -12.04
CA TYR A 63 -16.89 -0.33 -10.61
C TYR A 63 -18.36 -0.48 -10.22
N PHE A 64 -18.67 -1.47 -9.39
CA PHE A 64 -20.04 -1.78 -9.01
C PHE A 64 -20.29 -1.57 -7.51
N LYS A 65 -21.53 -1.18 -7.17
CA LYS A 65 -22.06 -1.18 -5.80
C LYS A 65 -22.21 -2.63 -5.33
N ASN A 66 -21.81 -2.94 -4.10
CA ASN A 66 -21.91 -4.28 -3.48
C ASN A 66 -21.51 -5.41 -4.44
N ALA A 67 -20.25 -5.38 -4.88
CA ALA A 67 -19.74 -6.31 -5.88
C ALA A 67 -19.31 -7.65 -5.25
N ILE A 68 -19.69 -8.74 -5.90
CA ILE A 68 -19.16 -10.09 -5.68
C ILE A 68 -18.37 -10.47 -6.93
N ILE A 69 -17.06 -10.65 -6.77
CA ILE A 69 -16.15 -11.07 -7.83
C ILE A 69 -15.94 -12.58 -7.71
N VAL A 70 -16.26 -13.31 -8.77
CA VAL A 70 -16.03 -14.76 -8.84
C VAL A 70 -14.84 -15.01 -9.76
N THR A 71 -13.85 -15.76 -9.27
CA THR A 71 -12.68 -16.11 -10.07
C THR A 71 -12.12 -17.48 -9.68
N SER A 72 -11.78 -18.26 -10.70
CA SER A 72 -10.95 -19.46 -10.57
C SER A 72 -9.47 -19.13 -10.48
N ALA A 73 -9.12 -17.88 -10.83
CA ALA A 73 -7.85 -17.32 -10.49
C ALA A 73 -6.70 -18.00 -11.29
N THR A 74 -6.97 -18.48 -12.51
CA THR A 74 -6.01 -19.25 -13.32
C THR A 74 -5.48 -18.51 -14.55
N GLU A 75 -6.19 -17.48 -15.04
CA GLU A 75 -5.80 -16.78 -16.25
C GLU A 75 -4.92 -15.56 -15.99
N TYR A 76 -3.91 -15.34 -16.83
CA TYR A 76 -3.01 -14.19 -16.70
C TYR A 76 -3.74 -12.84 -16.75
N LYS A 77 -4.77 -12.71 -17.60
CA LYS A 77 -5.59 -11.49 -17.72
C LYS A 77 -6.32 -11.17 -16.41
N THR A 78 -6.76 -12.19 -15.68
CA THR A 78 -7.39 -12.08 -14.36
C THR A 78 -6.48 -11.37 -13.36
N PHE A 79 -5.15 -11.52 -13.45
CA PHE A 79 -4.20 -10.92 -12.51
C PHE A 79 -4.14 -9.38 -12.60
N GLU A 80 -4.07 -8.84 -13.81
CA GLU A 80 -4.00 -7.39 -14.01
C GLU A 80 -5.33 -6.70 -13.67
N TYR A 81 -6.46 -7.38 -13.91
CA TYR A 81 -7.75 -6.88 -13.45
C TYR A 81 -7.89 -6.97 -11.94
N MET A 82 -7.40 -8.04 -11.30
CA MET A 82 -7.47 -8.18 -9.85
C MET A 82 -6.75 -7.02 -9.16
N LYS A 83 -5.57 -6.59 -9.63
CA LYS A 83 -4.87 -5.39 -9.10
C LYS A 83 -5.71 -4.11 -9.13
N LYS A 84 -6.59 -3.95 -10.11
CA LYS A 84 -7.52 -2.81 -10.21
C LYS A 84 -8.71 -2.97 -9.27
N ILE A 85 -9.21 -4.21 -9.12
CA ILE A 85 -10.35 -4.54 -8.28
C ILE A 85 -10.02 -4.38 -6.80
N VAL A 86 -8.86 -4.90 -6.35
CA VAL A 86 -8.47 -4.90 -4.94
C VAL A 86 -8.03 -3.53 -4.41
N GLN A 87 -8.30 -2.45 -5.15
CA GLN A 87 -8.15 -1.08 -4.65
C GLN A 87 -9.19 -0.72 -3.59
N ARG A 88 -10.01 -1.66 -3.14
CA ARG A 88 -10.94 -1.53 -2.03
C ARG A 88 -10.62 -2.62 -1.02
N ASP A 89 -11.17 -2.48 0.18
CA ASP A 89 -11.11 -3.54 1.17
C ASP A 89 -11.79 -4.80 0.61
N VAL A 90 -11.25 -5.97 0.92
CA VAL A 90 -11.72 -7.25 0.36
C VAL A 90 -12.08 -8.23 1.46
N ILE A 91 -13.26 -8.82 1.34
CA ILE A 91 -13.64 -10.04 2.05
C ILE A 91 -13.44 -11.22 1.09
N LEU A 92 -12.42 -12.03 1.33
CA LEU A 92 -12.08 -13.19 0.52
C LEU A 92 -12.70 -14.45 1.15
N VAL A 93 -13.54 -15.13 0.37
CA VAL A 93 -14.14 -16.43 0.71
C VAL A 93 -13.63 -17.46 -0.30
N GLU A 94 -13.04 -18.56 0.17
CA GLU A 94 -12.36 -19.54 -0.70
C GLU A 94 -12.80 -20.99 -0.50
N ASP A 95 -13.42 -21.34 0.64
CA ASP A 95 -13.97 -22.67 0.83
C ASP A 95 -15.40 -22.78 0.29
N GLY A 96 -15.72 -23.94 -0.29
CA GLY A 96 -17.00 -24.17 -0.97
C GLY A 96 -18.22 -24.13 -0.07
N GLU A 97 -18.08 -24.55 1.19
CA GLU A 97 -19.17 -24.48 2.18
C GLU A 97 -19.55 -23.03 2.47
N SER A 98 -18.57 -22.17 2.76
CA SER A 98 -18.79 -20.75 3.02
C SER A 98 -19.33 -20.02 1.79
N ILE A 99 -18.83 -20.32 0.58
CA ILE A 99 -19.34 -19.74 -0.66
C ILE A 99 -20.81 -20.13 -0.87
N ASN A 100 -21.16 -21.41 -0.74
CA ASN A 100 -22.54 -21.87 -0.94
C ASN A 100 -23.48 -21.34 0.13
N LYS A 101 -23.05 -21.31 1.39
CA LYS A 101 -23.81 -20.68 2.47
C LYS A 101 -24.08 -19.22 2.16
N MET A 102 -23.06 -18.50 1.70
CA MET A 102 -23.23 -17.10 1.34
C MET A 102 -24.22 -16.91 0.19
N ILE A 103 -24.17 -17.73 -0.87
CA ILE A 103 -25.15 -17.71 -1.98
C ILE A 103 -26.57 -18.00 -1.45
N TYR A 104 -26.71 -19.00 -0.56
CA TYR A 104 -27.99 -19.31 0.07
C TYR A 104 -28.56 -18.12 0.85
N LEU A 105 -27.74 -17.46 1.66
CA LEU A 105 -28.16 -16.28 2.41
C LEU A 105 -28.60 -15.14 1.48
N LEU A 106 -27.83 -14.88 0.42
CA LEU A 106 -28.16 -13.89 -0.60
C LEU A 106 -29.51 -14.16 -1.27
N LYS A 107 -29.75 -15.41 -1.68
CA LYS A 107 -31.00 -15.84 -2.33
C LYS A 107 -32.21 -15.66 -1.43
N ASN A 108 -32.06 -15.97 -0.14
CA ASN A 108 -33.14 -15.91 0.84
C ASN A 108 -33.23 -14.57 1.59
N LYS A 109 -32.36 -13.61 1.29
CA LYS A 109 -32.23 -12.32 2.01
C LYS A 109 -32.08 -12.49 3.53
N GLN A 110 -31.20 -13.41 3.94
CA GLN A 110 -30.95 -13.76 5.34
C GLN A 110 -29.56 -13.33 5.80
N LEU A 111 -29.38 -13.24 7.12
CA LEU A 111 -28.09 -12.99 7.75
C LEU A 111 -27.47 -14.30 8.25
N ASP A 112 -26.15 -14.32 8.38
CA ASP A 112 -25.39 -15.42 8.96
C ASP A 112 -25.49 -15.38 10.49
N GLN A 113 -26.54 -16.00 11.03
CA GLN A 113 -26.83 -16.00 12.47
C GLN A 113 -25.75 -16.72 13.29
N ASN A 114 -25.13 -17.76 12.72
CA ASN A 114 -24.17 -18.61 13.41
C ASN A 114 -22.71 -18.24 13.11
N SER A 115 -22.47 -17.24 12.24
CA SER A 115 -21.13 -16.83 11.81
C SER A 115 -20.32 -18.01 11.25
N GLU A 116 -20.96 -18.86 10.45
CA GLU A 116 -20.38 -20.07 9.86
C GLU A 116 -19.48 -19.76 8.65
N ILE A 117 -19.68 -18.60 8.01
CA ILE A 117 -18.92 -18.21 6.82
C ILE A 117 -17.49 -17.85 7.22
N LYS A 118 -16.53 -18.67 6.77
CA LYS A 118 -15.11 -18.42 6.93
C LYS A 118 -14.63 -17.47 5.85
N TYR A 119 -13.86 -16.46 6.23
CA TYR A 119 -13.30 -15.49 5.29
C TYR A 119 -11.96 -14.92 5.78
N HIS A 120 -11.23 -14.35 4.83
CA HIS A 120 -10.07 -13.51 5.09
C HIS A 120 -10.37 -12.06 4.77
N LEU A 121 -9.86 -11.15 5.59
CA LEU A 121 -10.04 -9.72 5.42
C LEU A 121 -8.75 -9.07 4.93
N LEU A 122 -8.86 -8.27 3.88
CA LEU A 122 -7.77 -7.50 3.31
C LEU A 122 -8.19 -6.03 3.30
N GLU A 123 -7.94 -5.35 4.42
CA GLU A 123 -8.25 -3.93 4.62
C GLU A 123 -7.06 -3.04 4.28
N LYS A 124 -7.34 -1.84 3.76
CA LYS A 124 -6.37 -0.77 3.66
C LYS A 124 -5.91 -0.31 5.03
N VAL A 125 -4.63 -0.01 5.10
CA VAL A 125 -4.01 0.63 6.25
C VAL A 125 -3.24 1.83 5.73
N LYS A 126 -3.24 2.93 6.49
CA LYS A 126 -2.44 4.09 6.10
C LYS A 126 -0.96 3.72 6.22
N PHE A 127 -0.15 4.26 5.30
CA PHE A 127 1.29 4.00 5.31
C PHE A 127 1.96 4.49 6.60
N GLU A 128 1.52 5.63 7.13
CA GLU A 128 2.03 6.22 8.39
C GLU A 128 1.79 5.31 9.60
N ASP A 129 0.69 4.55 9.61
CA ASP A 129 0.35 3.63 10.70
C ASP A 129 1.25 2.37 10.70
N ILE A 130 1.95 2.10 9.59
CA ILE A 130 2.81 0.91 9.43
C ILE A 130 4.29 1.27 9.47
N VAL A 131 4.71 2.34 8.77
CA VAL A 131 6.15 2.61 8.54
C VAL A 131 6.93 2.88 9.82
N TYR A 132 6.26 3.34 10.88
CA TYR A 132 6.87 3.66 12.17
C TYR A 132 6.74 2.54 13.22
N LEU A 133 6.15 1.39 12.86
CA LEU A 133 6.06 0.24 13.76
C LEU A 133 7.42 -0.43 13.97
N ASP A 134 7.48 -1.31 14.98
CA ASP A 134 8.63 -2.17 15.18
C ASP A 134 8.91 -3.03 13.93
N THR A 135 10.19 -3.28 13.65
CA THR A 135 10.60 -4.00 12.45
C THR A 135 10.04 -5.41 12.36
N ASN A 136 9.84 -6.11 13.48
CA ASN A 136 9.23 -7.43 13.48
C ASN A 136 7.75 -7.35 13.09
N VAL A 137 7.04 -6.34 13.56
CA VAL A 137 5.64 -6.10 13.20
C VAL A 137 5.51 -5.75 11.71
N ILE A 138 6.41 -4.91 11.17
CA ILE A 138 6.44 -4.61 9.73
C ILE A 138 6.71 -5.89 8.93
N ARG A 139 7.64 -6.73 9.38
CA ARG A 139 7.97 -8.01 8.72
C ARG A 139 6.76 -8.94 8.67
N GLU A 140 6.11 -9.16 9.81
CA GLU A 140 4.91 -9.99 9.92
C GLU A 140 3.78 -9.45 9.04
N PHE A 141 3.57 -8.13 9.04
CA PHE A 141 2.62 -7.46 8.17
C PHE A 141 2.91 -7.75 6.69
N VAL A 142 4.14 -7.58 6.22
CA VAL A 142 4.52 -7.85 4.82
C VAL A 142 4.29 -9.31 4.46
N ILE A 143 4.67 -10.26 5.32
CA ILE A 143 4.50 -11.69 5.07
C ILE A 143 3.02 -12.07 5.01
N ALA A 144 2.24 -11.67 6.01
CA ALA A 144 0.80 -11.97 6.06
C ALA A 144 0.06 -11.34 4.87
N ARG A 145 0.37 -10.07 4.55
CA ARG A 145 -0.26 -9.35 3.46
C ARG A 145 0.08 -9.95 2.09
N THR A 146 1.34 -10.29 1.85
CA THR A 146 1.75 -10.92 0.60
C THR A 146 1.14 -12.32 0.45
N HIS A 147 0.98 -13.07 1.53
CA HIS A 147 0.28 -14.36 1.51
C HIS A 147 -1.20 -14.20 1.12
N LEU A 148 -1.93 -13.25 1.72
CA LEU A 148 -3.32 -12.96 1.34
C LEU A 148 -3.45 -12.51 -0.12
N LEU A 149 -2.56 -11.63 -0.59
CA LEU A 149 -2.56 -11.16 -1.98
C LEU A 149 -2.25 -12.30 -2.97
N LYS A 150 -1.36 -13.24 -2.61
CA LYS A 150 -1.13 -14.46 -3.41
C LYS A 150 -2.40 -15.30 -3.55
N LYS A 151 -3.27 -15.35 -2.53
CA LYS A 151 -4.58 -16.02 -2.67
C LYS A 151 -5.44 -15.36 -3.75
N LEU A 152 -5.32 -14.04 -3.94
CA LEU A 152 -5.94 -13.28 -5.02
C LEU A 152 -5.10 -13.26 -6.32
N ASN A 153 -4.01 -14.05 -6.38
CA ASN A 153 -3.00 -14.06 -7.44
C ASN A 153 -2.36 -12.72 -7.76
N ILE A 154 -2.22 -11.87 -6.76
CA ILE A 154 -1.41 -10.67 -6.85
C ILE A 154 -0.02 -11.03 -6.33
N TYR A 155 0.94 -11.12 -7.25
CA TYR A 155 2.32 -11.49 -6.94
C TYR A 155 3.22 -10.26 -6.86
N PHE A 156 3.94 -10.16 -5.75
CA PHE A 156 5.04 -9.22 -5.56
C PHE A 156 6.37 -9.91 -5.84
N LYS A 157 6.81 -9.91 -7.10
CA LYS A 157 8.06 -10.58 -7.52
C LYS A 157 9.31 -10.00 -6.84
N ASP A 158 9.22 -8.76 -6.37
CA ASP A 158 10.34 -7.97 -5.85
C ASP A 158 10.43 -7.92 -4.31
N LEU A 159 9.61 -8.71 -3.61
CA LEU A 159 9.55 -8.80 -2.14
C LEU A 159 9.70 -10.25 -1.67
N ASP A 160 10.89 -10.81 -1.81
CA ASP A 160 11.24 -12.02 -1.08
C ASP A 160 11.60 -11.69 0.39
N ILE A 161 11.60 -12.71 1.25
CA ILE A 161 11.82 -12.56 2.69
C ILE A 161 13.23 -12.05 2.98
N GLU A 162 14.24 -12.50 2.23
CA GLU A 162 15.64 -12.08 2.42
C GLU A 162 15.81 -10.58 2.12
N TYR A 163 15.18 -10.09 1.06
CA TYR A 163 15.12 -8.69 0.69
C TYR A 163 14.45 -7.86 1.79
N VAL A 164 13.29 -8.31 2.29
CA VAL A 164 12.56 -7.64 3.37
C VAL A 164 13.42 -7.55 4.63
N ASP A 165 14.03 -8.66 5.05
CA ASP A 165 14.86 -8.73 6.25
C ASP A 165 16.09 -7.82 6.14
N THR A 166 16.71 -7.77 4.96
CA THR A 166 17.81 -6.85 4.69
C THR A 166 17.37 -5.38 4.79
N CYS A 167 16.23 -5.03 4.19
CA CYS A 167 15.71 -3.67 4.22
C CYS A 167 15.37 -3.22 5.66
N LEU A 168 14.76 -4.11 6.45
CA LEU A 168 14.42 -3.86 7.84
C LEU A 168 15.67 -3.73 8.72
N ASN A 169 16.71 -4.52 8.47
CA ASN A 169 18.00 -4.39 9.15
C ASN A 169 18.63 -3.01 8.89
N ILE A 170 18.64 -2.55 7.64
CA ILE A 170 19.12 -1.20 7.29
C ILE A 170 18.27 -0.13 7.99
N TYR A 171 16.95 -0.27 7.95
CA TYR A 171 16.03 0.66 8.60
C TYR A 171 16.27 0.76 10.11
N LYS A 172 16.35 -0.37 10.81
CA LYS A 172 16.59 -0.45 12.25
C LYS A 172 17.92 0.19 12.67
N HIS A 173 19.00 -0.12 11.95
CA HIS A 173 20.35 0.24 12.40
C HIS A 173 20.87 1.56 11.83
N LYS A 174 20.29 2.06 10.74
CA LYS A 174 20.73 3.32 10.10
C LYS A 174 19.64 4.37 10.02
N LYS A 175 18.39 4.03 10.37
CA LYS A 175 17.22 4.89 10.12
C LYS A 175 17.12 5.30 8.66
N VAL A 176 17.49 4.38 7.76
CA VAL A 176 17.43 4.58 6.32
C VAL A 176 16.39 3.63 5.75
N LEU A 177 15.39 4.18 5.07
CA LEU A 177 14.34 3.40 4.42
C LEU A 177 14.59 3.36 2.92
N LEU A 178 14.90 2.18 2.37
CA LEU A 178 15.12 2.05 0.92
C LEU A 178 13.84 2.41 0.16
N ALA A 179 13.94 3.24 -0.87
CA ALA A 179 12.78 3.79 -1.55
C ALA A 179 11.93 2.70 -2.23
N ARG A 180 12.57 1.66 -2.76
CA ARG A 180 11.89 0.52 -3.38
C ARG A 180 11.08 -0.27 -2.33
N PHE A 181 11.65 -0.49 -1.15
CA PHE A 181 10.96 -1.13 -0.04
C PHE A 181 9.82 -0.25 0.50
N ALA A 182 10.03 1.06 0.63
CA ALA A 182 8.99 2.00 1.04
C ALA A 182 7.80 1.99 0.07
N GLN A 183 8.05 2.00 -1.24
CA GLN A 183 7.00 1.89 -2.26
C GLN A 183 6.24 0.57 -2.14
N SER A 184 6.96 -0.54 -2.03
CA SER A 184 6.35 -1.85 -1.80
C SER A 184 5.45 -1.88 -0.56
N LEU A 185 5.96 -1.39 0.58
CA LEU A 185 5.22 -1.32 1.83
C LEU A 185 3.98 -0.43 1.72
N TYR A 186 4.10 0.74 1.07
CA TYR A 186 2.98 1.63 0.78
C TYR A 186 1.89 0.91 -0.03
N ARG A 187 2.28 0.23 -1.13
CA ARG A 187 1.31 -0.47 -2.00
C ARG A 187 0.65 -1.63 -1.28
N LEU A 188 1.39 -2.38 -0.46
CA LEU A 188 0.83 -3.44 0.38
C LEU A 188 -0.14 -2.91 1.44
N ALA A 189 0.15 -1.74 2.03
CA ALA A 189 -0.69 -1.13 3.04
C ALA A 189 -1.97 -0.54 2.46
N THR A 190 -1.84 0.24 1.39
CA THR A 190 -2.94 1.04 0.82
C THR A 190 -3.71 0.33 -0.30
N LEU A 191 -3.23 -0.85 -0.71
CA LEU A 191 -3.71 -1.61 -1.86
C LEU A 191 -3.66 -0.83 -3.20
N ASP A 192 -2.79 0.17 -3.28
CA ASP A 192 -2.61 1.00 -4.47
C ASP A 192 -1.62 0.37 -5.46
N PHE A 193 -2.14 -0.48 -6.35
CA PHE A 193 -1.32 -1.18 -7.35
C PHE A 193 -1.30 -0.51 -8.73
N THR A 194 -2.00 0.62 -8.92
CA THR A 194 -2.09 1.28 -10.23
C THR A 194 -1.43 2.64 -10.28
N SER A 195 -1.25 3.32 -9.15
CA SER A 195 -0.54 4.59 -9.14
C SER A 195 0.89 4.41 -9.64
N THR A 196 1.40 5.44 -10.32
CA THR A 196 2.78 5.48 -10.80
C THR A 196 3.77 5.60 -9.63
N ASP A 197 5.00 5.10 -9.81
CA ASP A 197 6.04 5.20 -8.79
C ASP A 197 6.36 6.65 -8.40
N LYS A 198 6.20 7.59 -9.34
CA LYS A 198 6.33 9.03 -9.07
C LYS A 198 5.26 9.54 -8.13
N SER A 199 4.00 9.15 -8.35
CA SER A 199 2.88 9.52 -7.48
C SER A 199 3.07 8.96 -6.08
N VAL A 200 3.33 7.64 -5.98
CA VAL A 200 3.58 6.95 -4.72
C VAL A 200 4.78 7.55 -3.98
N GLY A 201 5.89 7.79 -4.68
CA GLY A 201 7.07 8.43 -4.10
C GLY A 201 6.79 9.84 -3.58
N GLY A 202 5.93 10.61 -4.26
CA GLY A 202 5.47 11.91 -3.80
C GLY A 202 4.66 11.83 -2.50
N THR A 203 3.78 10.85 -2.37
CA THR A 203 3.03 10.61 -1.13
C THR A 203 3.96 10.19 0.01
N ILE A 204 4.86 9.23 -0.23
CA ILE A 204 5.83 8.77 0.78
C ILE A 204 6.72 9.94 1.24
N HIS A 205 7.20 10.77 0.31
CA HIS A 205 7.97 11.96 0.65
C HIS A 205 7.21 12.90 1.61
N LYS A 206 5.92 13.15 1.34
CA LYS A 206 5.08 13.98 2.21
C LYS A 206 4.90 13.35 3.59
N THR A 207 4.65 12.05 3.66
CA THR A 207 4.48 11.33 4.92
C THR A 207 5.76 11.31 5.76
N LEU A 208 6.92 11.05 5.14
CA LEU A 208 8.19 10.94 5.85
C LEU A 208 8.85 12.30 6.13
N GLY A 209 8.42 13.37 5.44
CA GLY A 209 9.01 14.70 5.54
C GLY A 209 10.42 14.82 4.93
N VAL A 210 10.93 13.77 4.28
CA VAL A 210 12.28 13.73 3.67
C VAL A 210 12.24 13.20 2.25
N GLY A 211 13.07 13.77 1.38
CA GLY A 211 13.17 13.36 -0.02
C GLY A 211 14.09 12.15 -0.19
N SER A 212 13.78 11.25 -1.14
CA SER A 212 14.70 10.16 -1.44
C SER A 212 15.97 10.66 -2.15
N LYS A 213 17.13 10.15 -1.75
CA LYS A 213 18.44 10.45 -2.32
C LYS A 213 19.16 9.18 -2.74
N VAL A 214 20.09 9.29 -3.67
CA VAL A 214 20.95 8.16 -4.07
C VAL A 214 21.95 7.89 -2.94
N LEU A 215 22.05 6.63 -2.55
CA LEU A 215 22.85 6.14 -1.45
C LEU A 215 23.64 4.91 -1.91
N SER A 216 24.93 4.88 -1.58
CA SER A 216 25.75 3.69 -1.76
C SER A 216 25.61 2.78 -0.55
N MET A 217 25.36 1.48 -0.74
CA MET A 217 25.28 0.56 0.42
C MET A 217 26.60 0.51 1.21
N LYS A 218 27.75 0.72 0.54
CA LYS A 218 29.06 0.77 1.20
C LYS A 218 29.15 1.88 2.26
N SER A 219 28.47 3.01 2.06
CA SER A 219 28.52 4.13 3.02
C SER A 219 27.76 3.83 4.31
N LEU A 220 26.85 2.85 4.31
CA LEU A 220 26.08 2.47 5.49
C LEU A 220 26.89 1.64 6.50
N LYS A 221 28.04 1.09 6.11
CA LYS A 221 28.86 0.19 6.96
C LYS A 221 28.00 -0.94 7.59
N ILE A 222 27.14 -1.55 6.79
CA ILE A 222 26.33 -2.74 7.14
C ILE A 222 26.64 -3.84 6.13
N ILE A 223 26.69 -5.07 6.64
CA ILE A 223 26.79 -6.26 5.80
C ILE A 223 25.44 -6.46 5.09
N VAL A 224 25.46 -6.40 3.76
CA VAL A 224 24.31 -6.65 2.90
C VAL A 224 24.67 -7.73 1.88
N PRO A 225 23.68 -8.46 1.33
CA PRO A 225 23.92 -9.38 0.23
C PRO A 225 24.60 -8.68 -0.95
N THR A 226 25.43 -9.40 -1.70
CA THR A 226 26.18 -8.84 -2.84
C THR A 226 25.25 -8.25 -3.91
N SER A 227 24.05 -8.81 -4.07
CA SER A 227 22.99 -8.31 -4.95
C SER A 227 22.53 -6.87 -4.62
N MET A 228 22.76 -6.41 -3.38
CA MET A 228 22.44 -5.06 -2.93
C MET A 228 23.59 -4.06 -3.06
N ASN A 229 24.81 -4.46 -3.44
CA ASN A 229 26.00 -3.58 -3.43
C ASN A 229 26.01 -2.42 -4.44
N LYS A 230 24.93 -2.23 -5.20
CA LYS A 230 24.72 -1.09 -6.10
C LYS A 230 24.22 0.16 -5.36
N ASN A 231 24.14 1.27 -6.07
CA ASN A 231 23.49 2.47 -5.56
C ASN A 231 21.97 2.29 -5.54
N HIS A 232 21.33 2.76 -4.48
CA HIS A 232 19.87 2.73 -4.32
C HIS A 232 19.35 4.10 -3.96
N ARG A 233 18.09 4.37 -4.28
CA ARG A 233 17.39 5.51 -3.66
C ARG A 233 16.91 5.12 -2.27
N ALA A 234 17.07 6.02 -1.30
CA ALA A 234 16.62 5.81 0.06
C ALA A 234 16.19 7.13 0.71
N TYR A 235 15.34 7.02 1.72
CA TYR A 235 14.96 8.10 2.62
C TYR A 235 15.84 8.02 3.86
N ASP A 236 16.63 9.06 4.12
CA ASP A 236 17.41 9.17 5.35
C ASP A 236 16.55 9.84 6.43
N LEU A 237 16.07 9.06 7.38
CA LEU A 237 15.15 9.53 8.41
C LEU A 237 15.89 10.17 9.58
N ASN A 238 17.23 10.22 9.55
CA ASN A 238 17.99 11.08 10.45
C ASN A 238 17.94 12.55 9.99
N GLU A 239 17.64 12.81 8.72
CA GLU A 239 17.56 14.17 8.18
C GLU A 239 16.16 14.77 8.38
N ASN A 240 16.08 15.88 9.13
CA ASN A 240 14.91 16.74 9.08
C ASN A 240 15.02 17.70 7.89
N GLN A 241 14.55 17.25 6.72
CA GLN A 241 14.64 18.02 5.48
C GLN A 241 13.79 19.29 5.53
N ILE A 242 12.65 19.30 6.24
CA ILE A 242 11.81 20.49 6.43
C ILE A 242 12.59 21.56 7.19
N GLU A 243 13.14 21.19 8.35
CA GLU A 243 13.98 22.09 9.15
C GLU A 243 15.19 22.58 8.34
N THR A 244 15.83 21.67 7.59
CA THR A 244 16.96 22.03 6.72
C THR A 244 16.55 23.03 5.64
N ASN A 245 15.38 22.87 5.03
CA ASN A 245 14.88 23.79 4.01
C ASN A 245 14.55 25.16 4.60
N ILE A 246 13.95 25.20 5.80
CA ILE A 246 13.69 26.45 6.53
C ILE A 246 15.00 27.17 6.84
N LYS A 247 16.00 26.45 7.35
CA LYS A 247 17.34 27.00 7.61
C LYS A 247 17.99 27.58 6.34
N ILE A 248 17.84 26.90 5.21
CA ILE A 248 18.33 27.38 3.91
C ILE A 248 17.59 28.66 3.50
N ASP A 249 16.25 28.69 3.62
CA ASP A 249 15.46 29.87 3.25
C ASP A 249 15.83 31.10 4.10
N ILE A 250 15.99 30.92 5.41
CA ILE A 250 16.47 31.97 6.31
C ILE A 250 17.88 32.42 5.92
N ALA A 251 18.81 31.49 5.66
CA ALA A 251 20.16 31.83 5.24
C ALA A 251 20.19 32.64 3.93
N LYS A 252 19.39 32.25 2.94
CA LYS A 252 19.25 32.98 1.67
C LYS A 252 18.75 34.41 1.89
N LYS A 253 17.73 34.58 2.74
CA LYS A 253 17.20 35.90 3.11
C LYS A 253 18.27 36.75 3.81
N LEU A 254 19.04 36.17 4.74
CA LEU A 254 20.14 36.87 5.43
C LEU A 254 21.25 37.30 4.46
N ILE A 255 21.65 36.44 3.53
CA ILE A 255 22.65 36.75 2.48
C ILE A 255 22.18 37.93 1.62
N LEU A 256 20.89 37.94 1.22
CA LEU A 256 20.32 38.99 0.39
C LEU A 256 20.18 40.34 1.10
N LEU A 257 20.08 40.36 2.43
CA LEU A 257 20.01 41.61 3.21
C LEU A 257 21.30 42.45 3.11
N LYS A 258 22.43 41.87 2.68
CA LYS A 258 23.74 42.56 2.53
C LYS A 258 24.13 43.41 3.75
N CYS A 259 23.81 42.93 4.95
CA CYS A 259 24.15 43.64 6.17
C CYS A 259 25.67 43.57 6.40
N LYS A 260 26.33 44.72 6.60
CA LYS A 260 27.79 44.80 6.79
C LYS A 260 28.30 44.00 8.00
N THR A 261 27.42 43.70 8.95
CA THR A 261 27.74 42.98 10.19
C THR A 261 27.34 41.51 10.18
N LEU A 262 26.93 40.96 9.03
CA LEU A 262 26.56 39.56 8.88
C LEU A 262 27.48 38.92 7.82
N ASP A 263 28.58 38.33 8.29
CA ASP A 263 29.47 37.53 7.44
C ASP A 263 28.95 36.09 7.26
N ILE A 264 29.61 35.33 6.37
CA ILE A 264 29.21 33.97 6.02
C ILE A 264 29.25 33.04 7.24
N GLU A 265 30.24 33.20 8.14
CA GLU A 265 30.40 32.37 9.33
C GLU A 265 29.31 32.65 10.36
N GLN A 266 28.96 33.92 10.56
CA GLN A 266 27.88 34.35 11.44
C GLN A 266 26.53 33.86 10.95
N ILE A 267 26.26 33.95 9.63
CA ILE A 267 25.03 33.41 9.04
C ILE A 267 24.98 31.89 9.25
N ALA A 268 26.07 31.17 8.94
CA ALA A 268 26.15 29.72 9.09
C ALA A 268 25.91 29.26 10.53
N SER A 269 26.53 29.96 11.49
CA SER A 269 26.34 29.72 12.93
C SER A 269 24.89 29.96 13.35
N THR A 270 24.30 31.10 12.96
CA THR A 270 22.93 31.50 13.33
C THR A 270 21.88 30.49 12.85
N VAL A 271 21.95 30.08 11.59
CA VAL A 271 21.00 29.11 11.03
C VAL A 271 21.39 27.65 11.27
N LYS A 272 22.53 27.40 11.93
CA LYS A 272 23.10 26.07 12.18
C LYS A 272 23.25 25.23 10.90
N LEU A 273 23.86 25.84 9.87
CA LEU A 273 24.24 25.17 8.62
C LEU A 273 25.77 25.08 8.50
N PRO A 274 26.32 24.09 7.77
CA PRO A 274 27.74 24.05 7.48
C PRO A 274 28.18 25.30 6.70
N VAL A 275 29.30 25.91 7.09
CA VAL A 275 29.86 27.13 6.46
C VAL A 275 29.97 26.97 4.94
N LYS A 276 30.55 25.87 4.46
CA LYS A 276 30.66 25.55 3.02
C LYS A 276 29.33 25.61 2.26
N LYS A 277 28.23 25.29 2.91
CA LYS A 277 26.90 25.31 2.30
C LYS A 277 26.41 26.75 2.13
N VAL A 278 26.72 27.62 3.09
CA VAL A 278 26.40 29.06 3.05
C VAL A 278 27.32 29.80 2.07
N GLU A 279 28.63 29.48 2.06
CA GLU A 279 29.58 29.98 1.06
C GLU A 279 29.09 29.74 -0.36
N LYS A 280 28.66 28.50 -0.66
CA LYS A 280 28.11 28.16 -1.98
C LYS A 280 26.89 29.02 -2.35
N MET A 281 25.97 29.23 -1.41
CA MET A 281 24.80 30.11 -1.65
C MET A 281 25.23 31.55 -1.91
N TYR A 282 26.20 32.06 -1.15
CA TYR A 282 26.73 33.41 -1.33
C TYR A 282 27.31 33.59 -2.73
N SER A 283 28.13 32.63 -3.19
CA SER A 283 28.68 32.64 -4.54
C SER A 283 27.58 32.63 -5.61
N GLU A 284 26.53 31.81 -5.45
CA GLU A 284 25.40 31.76 -6.40
C GLU A 284 24.67 33.10 -6.54
N PHE A 285 24.63 33.93 -5.49
CA PHE A 285 23.97 35.25 -5.52
C PHE A 285 24.85 36.39 -6.01
N PHE A 286 26.17 36.34 -5.75
CA PHE A 286 27.04 37.52 -5.90
C PHE A 286 28.28 37.30 -6.78
N ILE A 287 28.62 36.05 -7.09
CA ILE A 287 29.78 35.70 -7.90
C ILE A 287 29.25 34.93 -9.11
N LYS A 288 28.79 35.67 -10.13
CA LYS A 288 28.54 35.11 -11.46
C LYS A 288 29.85 34.91 -12.19
#